data_AF-A0A553E1Z0-F1
#
_entry.id   AF-A0A553E1Z0-F1
#
_cell.length_a   1.000
_cell.length_b   1.000
_cell.length_c   1.000
_cell.angle_alpha   90.00
_cell.angle_beta   90.00
_cell.angle_gamma   90.00
#
_symmetry.space_group_name_H-M   'P 1'
#
loop_
_entity.id
_entity.type
_entity.pdbx_description
1 polymer ?
#
loop_
_entity_poly.entity_id
_entity_poly.type
_entity_poly.pdbx_seq_one_letter_code
_entity_poly.pdbx_strand_id
1 'polypeptide(L)' 'MKSDEKIDKPTRKELLSKRNQEVRKFFYEMQKKHPKYKIDAIIQDVANKFFLSSRTIEAIISHEGNYKG' A
#
# COMPACT_ATOMS: atom_id res chain seq x y z
N MET A 1 10.56 -29.44 -28.01
CA MET A 1 9.93 -28.09 -28.04
C MET A 1 9.75 -27.65 -26.60
N LYS A 2 10.48 -26.63 -26.15
CA LYS A 2 10.19 -25.99 -24.86
C LYS A 2 8.97 -25.12 -25.10
N SER A 3 7.84 -25.49 -24.50
CA SER A 3 6.62 -24.69 -24.55
C SER A 3 6.93 -23.37 -23.87
N ASP A 4 6.86 -22.27 -24.61
CA ASP A 4 6.99 -20.92 -24.07
C ASP A 4 5.89 -20.72 -23.02
N GLU A 5 6.29 -20.73 -21.75
CA GLU A 5 5.45 -20.37 -20.62
C GLU A 5 5.03 -18.91 -20.80
N LYS A 6 3.78 -18.68 -21.21
CA LYS A 6 3.19 -17.34 -21.30
C LYS A 6 3.03 -16.81 -19.87
N ILE A 7 4.01 -16.05 -19.41
CA ILE A 7 3.91 -15.30 -18.16
C ILE A 7 2.87 -14.19 -18.36
N ASP A 8 1.66 -14.40 -17.83
CA ASP A 8 0.64 -13.37 -17.76
C ASP A 8 1.15 -12.23 -16.87
N LYS A 9 1.46 -11.08 -17.47
CA LYS A 9 2.03 -9.94 -16.75
C LYS A 9 0.90 -9.22 -16.01
N PRO A 10 1.06 -8.92 -14.72
CA PRO A 10 0.03 -8.22 -13.96
C PRO A 10 -0.24 -6.85 -14.58
N THR A 11 -1.53 -6.54 -14.70
CA THR A 11 -2.00 -5.25 -15.17
C THR A 11 -1.60 -4.14 -14.20
N ARG A 12 -1.55 -2.90 -14.69
CA ARG A 12 -1.33 -1.72 -13.85
C ARG A 12 -2.31 -1.65 -12.67
N LYS A 13 -3.57 -2.05 -12.89
CA LYS A 13 -4.61 -2.04 -11.87
C LYS A 13 -4.30 -3.02 -10.74
N GLU A 14 -3.85 -4.22 -11.08
CA GLU A 14 -3.46 -5.24 -10.09
C GLU A 14 -2.23 -4.83 -9.31
N LEU A 15 -1.23 -4.23 -9.97
CA LEU A 15 -0.04 -3.69 -9.30
C LEU A 15 -0.40 -2.58 -8.31
N LEU A 16 -1.29 -1.66 -8.70
CA LEU A 16 -1.76 -0.59 -7.80
C LEU A 16 -2.58 -1.15 -6.64
N SER A 17 -3.43 -2.14 -6.89
CA SER A 17 -4.20 -2.82 -5.84
C SER A 17 -3.27 -3.49 -4.83
N LYS A 18 -2.29 -4.26 -5.31
CA LYS A 18 -1.29 -4.92 -4.47
C LYS A 18 -0.52 -3.92 -3.60
N ARG A 19 -0.05 -2.81 -4.20
CA ARG A 19 0.62 -1.73 -3.45
C ARG A 19 -0.28 -1.17 -2.36
N ASN A 20 -1.56 -0.91 -2.65
CA ASN A 20 -2.49 -0.35 -1.66
C ASN A 20 -2.71 -1.33 -0.50
N GLN A 21 -2.83 -2.63 -0.79
CA GLN A 21 -2.93 -3.68 0.23
C GLN A 21 -1.68 -3.75 1.10
N GLU A 22 -0.50 -3.66 0.50
CA GLU A 22 0.78 -3.63 1.23
C GLU A 22 0.91 -2.39 2.11
N VAL A 23 0.48 -1.21 1.63
CA VAL A 23 0.43 0.03 2.43
C VAL A 23 -0.47 -0.15 3.65
N ARG A 24 -1.69 -0.67 3.48
CA ARG A 24 -2.63 -0.92 4.58
C ARG A 24 -2.02 -1.87 5.60
N LYS A 25 -1.52 -3.01 5.13
CA LYS A 25 -0.90 -4.02 5.99
C LYS A 25 0.22 -3.42 6.82
N PHE A 26 1.15 -2.70 6.18
CA PHE A 26 2.28 -2.10 6.87
C PHE A 26 1.86 -1.02 7.88
N PHE A 27 0.87 -0.19 7.54
CA PHE A 27 0.32 0.81 8.47
C PHE A 27 -0.23 0.15 9.75
N TYR A 28 -1.07 -0.88 9.61
CA TYR A 28 -1.65 -1.57 10.77
C TYR A 28 -0.61 -2.36 11.57
N GLU A 29 0.41 -2.93 10.91
CA GLU A 29 1.55 -3.56 11.60
C GLU A 29 2.32 -2.53 12.45
N MET A 30 2.59 -1.35 11.90
CA MET A 30 3.26 -0.27 12.62
C MET A 30 2.41 0.25 13.80
N GLN A 31 1.11 0.44 13.58
CA GLN A 31 0.18 0.86 14.63
C GLN A 31 0.13 -0.17 15.77
N LYS A 32 0.06 -1.46 15.44
CA LYS A 32 0.07 -2.55 16.43
C LYS A 32 1.39 -2.62 17.21
N LYS A 33 2.52 -2.43 16.53
CA LYS A 33 3.85 -2.45 17.14
C LYS A 33 4.09 -1.22 18.02
N HIS A 34 3.50 -0.08 17.66
CA HIS A 34 3.69 1.21 18.32
C HIS A 34 2.36 1.88 18.71
N PRO A 35 1.58 1.32 19.65
CA PRO A 35 0.22 1.77 19.94
C PRO A 35 0.12 3.19 20.54
N LYS A 36 1.24 3.76 21.01
CA LYS A 36 1.31 5.13 21.56
C LYS A 36 1.76 6.17 20.54
N TYR A 37 2.15 5.76 19.34
CA TYR A 37 2.63 6.71 18.33
C TYR A 37 1.47 7.49 17.74
N LYS A 38 1.71 8.77 17.44
CA LYS A 38 0.75 9.58 16.71
C LYS A 38 0.52 8.97 15.34
N ILE A 39 -0.73 8.93 14.89
CA ILE A 39 -1.11 8.40 13.58
C ILE A 39 -0.34 9.11 12.46
N ASP A 40 -0.19 10.44 12.54
CA ASP A 40 0.54 11.23 11.55
C ASP A 40 2.01 10.80 11.42
N ALA A 41 2.66 10.42 12.52
CA ALA A 41 4.04 9.93 12.49
C ALA A 41 4.12 8.59 11.76
N ILE A 42 3.18 7.68 12.02
CA ILE A 42 3.08 6.39 11.33
C ILE A 42 2.81 6.63 9.83
N ILE A 43 1.93 7.57 9.48
CA ILE A 43 1.63 7.94 8.08
C ILE A 43 2.90 8.45 7.38
N GLN A 44 3.71 9.29 8.03
CA GLN A 44 4.97 9.77 7.45
C GLN A 44 5.96 8.63 7.21
N ASP A 45 6.11 7.70 8.15
CA ASP A 45 6.99 6.54 7.99
C ASP A 45 6.54 5.64 6.83
N VAL A 46 5.22 5.41 6.71
CA VAL A 46 4.65 4.63 5.60
C VAL A 46 4.84 5.38 4.26
N ALA A 47 4.62 6.70 4.24
CA ALA A 47 4.82 7.54 3.05
C ALA A 47 6.27 7.45 2.54
N ASN A 48 7.24 7.58 3.44
CA ASN A 48 8.67 7.46 3.12
C ASN A 48 9.03 6.07 2.58
N LYS A 49 8.48 5.00 3.18
CA LYS A 49 8.74 3.62 2.75
C LYS A 49 8.22 3.32 1.34
N PHE A 50 7.04 3.82 1.00
CA PHE A 50 6.37 3.52 -0.27
C PHE A 50 6.59 4.59 -1.33
N PHE A 51 7.35 5.66 -1.02
CA PHE A 51 7.59 6.81 -1.90
C PHE A 51 6.28 7.45 -2.38
N LEU A 52 5.31 7.60 -1.48
CA LEU A 52 4.02 8.23 -1.72
C LEU A 52 3.85 9.46 -0.84
N SER A 53 3.00 10.40 -1.26
CA SER A 53 2.64 11.53 -0.38
C SER A 53 1.82 11.03 0.82
N SER A 54 1.94 11.71 1.96
CA SER A 54 1.14 11.42 3.16
C SER A 54 -0.36 11.45 2.86
N ARG A 55 -0.81 12.41 2.05
CA ARG A 55 -2.22 12.48 1.60
C ARG A 55 -2.66 11.25 0.80
N THR A 56 -1.77 10.69 -0.01
CA THR A 56 -2.04 9.43 -0.73
C THR A 56 -2.15 8.24 0.23
N ILE A 57 -1.27 8.16 1.24
CA ILE A 57 -1.32 7.12 2.27
C ILE A 57 -2.63 7.19 3.05
N GLU A 58 -3.03 8.39 3.49
CA GLU A 58 -4.33 8.62 4.14
C GLU A 58 -5.50 8.15 3.27
N ALA A 59 -5.52 8.56 1.99
CA ALA A 59 -6.59 8.16 1.07
C ALA A 59 -6.63 6.64 0.85
N ILE A 60 -5.46 5.98 0.81
CA ILE A 60 -5.38 4.53 0.77
C ILE A 60 -5.99 3.94 2.04
N ILE A 61 -5.50 4.31 3.23
CA ILE A 61 -5.97 3.74 4.52
C ILE A 61 -7.48 3.94 4.69
N SER A 62 -7.98 5.15 4.42
CA SER A 62 -9.40 5.50 4.55
C SER A 62 -10.31 4.94 3.44
N HIS A 63 -9.78 4.18 2.46
CA HIS A 63 -10.53 3.71 1.30
C HIS A 63 -11.20 4.83 0.49
N GLU A 64 -10.63 6.04 0.48
CA GLU A 64 -11.18 7.20 -0.21
C GLU A 64 -10.89 7.15 -1.73
N GLY A 65 -11.72 7.84 -2.53
CA GLY A 65 -11.50 8.00 -3.96
C GLY A 65 -11.39 6.67 -4.72
N ASN A 66 -10.30 6.51 -5.48
CA ASN A 66 -10.03 5.31 -6.29
C ASN A 66 -9.31 4.18 -5.52
N TYR A 67 -9.19 4.29 -4.19
CA TYR A 67 -8.45 3.35 -3.34
C TYR A 67 -9.36 2.35 -2.60
N LYS A 68 -10.56 2.09 -3.12
CA LYS A 68 -11.58 1.24 -2.47
C LYS A 68 -11.25 -0.27 -2.45
N GLY A 69 -10.26 -0.71 -3.22
CA GLY A 69 -9.86 -2.12 -3.38
C GLY A 69 -8.69 -2.56 -2.50
#